data_AF-C9LHJ3-F1
#
_entry.id   AF-C9LHJ3-F1
#
_cell.length_a   1.000
_cell.length_b   1.000
_cell.length_c   1.000
_cell.angle_alpha   90.00
_cell.angle_beta   90.00
_cell.angle_gamma   90.00
#
_symmetry.space_group_name_H-M   'P 1'
#
loop_
_entity.id
_entity.type
_entity.pdbx_description
1 polymer ?
#
loop_
_entity_poly.entity_id
_entity_poly.type
_entity_poly.pdbx_seq_one_letter_code
_entity_poly.pdbx_strand_id
1 'polypeptide(L)'
;MCVIQSIKDIEKISLEILKDSKSLDIFPTPIDKIVSYVNLTVSSNVDTSQIHEGYKSKYPDVLLRALGKVRGLLVRKEKKVYLDLNQLDSRKNFVKLHEVGHDVLPWQQKCFDVLDDDDESLNFDTHEEFEAEANFFASVTLFQHDRFTSAINKYPLDIDTSIQLSTLFGASIHATLRRYVEYSNNRCALLVLEKPSRCGALLRNKFQSPSFTNTFGKMGIPNVLDYFAWPFVL
;
A
#
# COMPACT_ATOMS: atom_id res chain seq x y z
N MET A 1 -21.01 -15.01 -6.77
CA MET A 1 -20.87 -13.63 -7.29
C MET A 1 -20.47 -12.75 -6.10
N CYS A 2 -19.18 -12.50 -5.92
CA CYS A 2 -18.64 -11.71 -4.79
C CYS A 2 -19.11 -10.26 -5.00
N VAL A 3 -19.92 -9.72 -4.10
CA VAL A 3 -20.48 -8.35 -4.23
C VAL A 3 -19.33 -7.36 -4.03
N ILE A 4 -19.02 -6.60 -5.07
CA ILE A 4 -18.01 -5.54 -5.07
C ILE A 4 -18.48 -4.43 -4.13
N GLN A 5 -17.71 -4.14 -3.07
CA GLN A 5 -18.04 -3.16 -2.04
C GLN A 5 -17.28 -1.84 -2.23
N SER A 6 -17.70 -0.81 -1.50
CA SER A 6 -17.23 0.56 -1.71
C SER A 6 -15.97 0.88 -0.91
N ILE A 7 -15.15 1.82 -1.40
CA ILE A 7 -14.01 2.42 -0.68
C ILE A 7 -14.36 2.78 0.77
N LYS A 8 -15.60 3.23 1.02
CA LYS A 8 -16.07 3.62 2.35
C LYS A 8 -16.12 2.46 3.34
N ASP A 9 -16.40 1.25 2.86
CA ASP A 9 -16.44 0.05 3.70
C ASP A 9 -15.04 -0.32 4.17
N ILE A 10 -14.05 -0.25 3.28
CA ILE A 10 -12.63 -0.43 3.62
C ILE A 10 -12.17 0.64 4.61
N GLU A 11 -12.55 1.90 4.40
CA GLU A 11 -12.22 2.99 5.32
C GLU A 11 -12.82 2.76 6.71
N LYS A 12 -14.09 2.33 6.77
CA LYS A 12 -14.77 2.01 8.02
C LYS A 12 -14.06 0.90 8.78
N ILE A 13 -13.76 -0.23 8.12
CA ILE A 13 -13.07 -1.37 8.73
C ILE A 13 -11.68 -0.95 9.24
N SER A 14 -10.93 -0.20 8.43
CA SER A 14 -9.63 0.34 8.83
C SER A 14 -9.72 1.22 10.08
N LEU A 15 -10.70 2.13 10.13
CA LEU A 15 -10.89 3.02 11.26
C LEU A 15 -11.32 2.29 12.54
N GLU A 16 -12.18 1.28 12.43
CA GLU A 16 -12.59 0.42 13.55
C GLU A 16 -11.38 -0.33 14.11
N ILE A 17 -10.58 -0.97 13.25
CA ILE A 17 -9.34 -1.65 13.66
C ILE A 17 -8.36 -0.70 14.34
N LEU A 18 -8.16 0.51 13.81
CA LEU A 18 -7.29 1.52 14.44
C LEU A 18 -7.79 1.90 15.84
N LYS A 19 -9.11 2.03 16.04
CA LYS A 19 -9.70 2.35 17.35
C LYS A 19 -9.55 1.18 18.33
N ASP A 20 -9.95 -0.01 17.91
CA ASP A 20 -10.05 -1.17 18.80
C ASP A 20 -8.68 -1.73 19.17
N SER A 21 -7.73 -1.71 18.23
CA SER A 21 -6.31 -1.97 18.52
C SER A 21 -5.65 -0.86 19.34
N LYS A 22 -6.36 0.25 19.65
CA LYS A 22 -5.83 1.43 20.33
C LYS A 22 -4.59 1.98 19.62
N SER A 23 -4.63 2.04 18.30
CA SER A 23 -3.53 2.50 17.43
C SER A 23 -3.81 3.85 16.78
N LEU A 24 -5.07 4.28 16.79
CA LEU A 24 -5.49 5.60 16.32
C LEU A 24 -4.84 6.71 17.16
N ASP A 25 -4.37 7.75 16.49
CA ASP A 25 -3.67 8.92 17.06
C ASP A 25 -2.36 8.57 17.79
N ILE A 26 -1.80 7.38 17.54
CA ILE A 26 -0.45 6.97 17.97
C ILE A 26 0.48 6.99 16.75
N PHE A 27 1.65 7.63 16.91
CA PHE A 27 2.61 7.87 15.83
C PHE A 27 4.04 7.47 16.23
N PRO A 28 4.83 6.80 15.37
CA PRO A 28 4.42 6.16 14.12
C PRO A 28 3.27 5.16 14.30
N THR A 29 2.50 4.92 13.24
CA THR A 29 1.34 4.02 13.32
C THR A 29 1.82 2.65 13.83
N PRO A 30 1.31 2.15 14.98
CA PRO A 30 1.89 0.99 15.65
C PRO A 30 1.45 -0.32 14.98
N ILE A 31 2.08 -0.66 13.87
CA ILE A 31 1.67 -1.78 12.99
C ILE A 31 1.62 -3.12 13.73
N ASP A 32 2.60 -3.41 14.58
CA ASP A 32 2.64 -4.68 15.31
C ASP A 32 1.46 -4.84 16.28
N LYS A 33 0.94 -3.73 16.80
CA LYS A 33 -0.27 -3.73 17.64
C LYS A 33 -1.52 -4.04 16.83
N ILE A 34 -1.61 -3.49 15.62
CA ILE A 34 -2.69 -3.77 14.66
C ILE A 34 -2.66 -5.25 14.25
N VAL A 35 -1.49 -5.75 13.87
CA VAL A 35 -1.28 -7.16 13.46
C VAL A 35 -1.65 -8.12 14.60
N SER A 36 -1.21 -7.81 15.83
CA SER A 36 -1.54 -8.60 17.02
C SER A 36 -3.03 -8.57 17.34
N TYR A 37 -3.70 -7.42 17.18
CA TYR A 37 -5.14 -7.27 17.41
C TYR A 37 -5.98 -8.18 16.51
N VAL A 38 -5.58 -8.33 15.24
CA VAL A 38 -6.28 -9.22 14.28
C VAL A 38 -5.86 -10.69 14.43
N ASN A 39 -5.07 -11.02 15.45
CA ASN A 39 -4.54 -12.36 15.72
C ASN A 39 -3.66 -12.93 14.59
N LEU A 40 -3.00 -12.05 13.82
CA LEU A 40 -1.99 -12.46 12.85
C LEU A 40 -0.61 -12.47 13.54
N THR A 41 0.20 -13.49 13.24
CA THR A 41 1.57 -13.64 13.73
C THR A 41 2.55 -13.37 12.61
N VAL A 42 3.55 -12.53 12.83
CA VAL A 42 4.59 -12.27 11.82
C VAL A 42 5.71 -13.28 12.00
N SER A 43 5.96 -14.11 10.97
CA SER A 43 7.17 -14.91 10.89
C SER A 43 8.21 -14.16 10.06
N SER A 44 9.34 -13.86 10.69
CA SER A 44 10.45 -13.13 10.07
C SER A 44 11.19 -13.97 9.03
N ASN A 45 11.08 -15.30 9.05
CA ASN A 45 11.80 -16.13 8.10
C ASN A 45 10.80 -16.65 7.06
N VAL A 46 10.89 -16.17 5.81
CA VAL A 46 10.33 -16.90 4.64
C VAL A 46 11.25 -18.11 4.40
N ASP A 47 11.33 -18.99 5.40
CA ASP A 47 11.88 -20.31 5.19
C ASP A 47 10.76 -21.13 4.57
N THR A 48 10.76 -21.20 3.24
CA THR A 48 9.79 -21.98 2.50
C THR A 48 9.84 -23.45 2.93
N SER A 49 10.90 -23.94 3.57
CA SER A 49 10.94 -25.30 4.14
C SER A 49 9.93 -25.51 5.28
N GLN A 50 9.53 -24.45 6.00
CA GLN A 50 8.56 -24.51 7.09
C GLN A 50 7.09 -24.40 6.65
N ILE A 51 6.86 -24.09 5.38
CA ILE A 51 5.51 -24.12 4.80
C ILE A 51 5.09 -25.59 4.65
N HIS A 52 3.93 -25.95 5.21
CA HIS A 52 3.41 -27.32 5.19
C HIS A 52 3.36 -27.85 3.74
N GLU A 53 3.82 -29.09 3.55
CA GLU A 53 4.02 -29.69 2.22
C GLU A 53 2.72 -29.75 1.40
N GLY A 54 1.58 -29.97 2.08
CA GLY A 54 0.24 -29.91 1.48
C GLY A 54 -0.16 -28.55 0.90
N TYR A 55 0.43 -27.44 1.36
CA TYR A 55 0.20 -26.10 0.80
C TYR A 55 1.09 -25.86 -0.43
N LYS A 56 2.33 -26.37 -0.40
CA LYS A 56 3.27 -26.33 -1.54
C LYS A 56 2.75 -27.12 -2.73
N SER A 57 2.15 -28.28 -2.48
CA SER A 57 1.61 -29.14 -3.52
C SER A 57 0.27 -28.65 -4.07
N LYS A 58 -0.58 -28.03 -3.25
CA LYS A 58 -1.92 -27.57 -3.66
C LYS A 58 -1.92 -26.19 -4.34
N TYR A 59 -0.98 -25.29 -4.01
CA TYR A 59 -0.95 -23.93 -4.56
C TYR A 59 0.45 -23.45 -5.01
N PRO A 60 1.16 -24.20 -5.88
CA PRO A 60 2.53 -23.86 -6.28
C PRO A 60 2.61 -22.51 -7.02
N ASP A 61 1.66 -22.19 -7.89
CA ASP A 61 1.67 -20.93 -8.65
C ASP A 61 1.30 -19.70 -7.81
N VAL A 62 0.44 -19.86 -6.80
CA VAL A 62 0.12 -18.78 -5.84
C VAL A 62 1.32 -18.54 -4.93
N LEU A 63 1.98 -19.60 -4.46
CA LEU A 63 3.25 -19.50 -3.74
C LEU A 63 4.32 -18.82 -4.60
N LEU A 64 4.47 -19.20 -5.87
CA LEU A 64 5.47 -18.62 -6.77
C LEU A 64 5.14 -17.17 -7.16
N ARG A 65 3.86 -16.79 -7.29
CA ARG A 65 3.44 -15.40 -7.55
C ARG A 65 3.59 -14.51 -6.32
N ALA A 66 3.25 -15.03 -5.13
CA ALA A 66 3.58 -14.38 -3.87
C ALA A 66 5.10 -14.19 -3.78
N LEU A 67 5.89 -15.26 -3.86
CA LEU A 67 7.36 -15.20 -3.81
C LEU A 67 7.99 -14.34 -4.93
N GLY A 68 7.37 -14.24 -6.10
CA GLY A 68 7.90 -13.53 -7.27
C GLY A 68 7.52 -12.04 -7.37
N LYS A 69 6.42 -11.60 -6.73
CA LYS A 69 5.93 -10.21 -6.83
C LYS A 69 5.46 -9.61 -5.50
N VAL A 70 4.96 -10.42 -4.55
CA VAL A 70 4.48 -9.96 -3.23
C VAL A 70 5.41 -10.49 -2.15
N ARG A 71 6.33 -9.62 -1.72
CA ARG A 71 7.40 -9.96 -0.78
C ARG A 71 6.93 -10.16 0.68
N GLY A 72 5.68 -10.58 0.84
CA GLY A 72 5.08 -11.16 2.04
C GLY A 72 4.05 -12.23 1.65
N LEU A 73 3.81 -13.21 2.52
CA LEU A 73 2.85 -14.30 2.29
C LEU A 73 1.98 -14.48 3.53
N LEU A 74 0.67 -14.28 3.41
CA LEU A 74 -0.30 -14.65 4.44
C LEU A 74 -0.71 -16.12 4.30
N VAL A 75 -0.39 -16.94 5.31
CA VAL A 75 -0.92 -18.29 5.48
C VAL A 75 -2.07 -18.24 6.48
N ARG A 76 -3.30 -18.15 5.96
CA ARG A 76 -4.53 -17.95 6.75
C ARG A 76 -4.80 -19.06 7.76
N LYS A 77 -4.64 -20.34 7.37
CA LYS A 77 -4.82 -21.50 8.28
C LYS A 77 -3.91 -21.44 9.51
N GLU A 78 -2.73 -20.83 9.35
CA GLU A 78 -1.77 -20.65 10.44
C GLU A 78 -1.85 -19.25 11.08
N LYS A 79 -2.66 -18.35 10.53
CA LYS A 79 -2.66 -16.91 10.84
C LYS A 79 -1.26 -16.31 10.84
N LYS A 80 -0.41 -16.71 9.89
CA LYS A 80 0.99 -16.26 9.80
C LYS A 80 1.25 -15.41 8.58
N VAL A 81 1.96 -14.30 8.76
CA VAL A 81 2.50 -13.45 7.69
C VAL A 81 4.01 -13.66 7.62
N TYR A 82 4.49 -14.16 6.49
CA TYR A 82 5.92 -14.29 6.20
C TYR A 82 6.41 -13.03 5.47
N LEU A 83 7.59 -12.51 5.80
CA LEU A 83 8.13 -11.27 5.19
C LEU A 83 9.57 -11.43 4.71
N ASP A 84 9.91 -10.78 3.60
CA ASP A 84 11.31 -10.61 3.18
C ASP A 84 12.04 -9.61 4.09
N LEU A 85 13.05 -10.09 4.82
CA LEU A 85 13.79 -9.31 5.82
C LEU A 85 14.76 -8.28 5.24
N ASN A 86 15.12 -8.37 3.97
CA ASN A 86 16.08 -7.46 3.33
C ASN A 86 15.47 -6.08 3.03
N GLN A 87 14.22 -5.87 3.38
CA GLN A 87 13.49 -4.64 3.13
C GLN A 87 13.67 -3.59 4.22
N LEU A 88 13.53 -2.32 3.80
CA LEU A 88 13.37 -1.18 4.70
C LEU A 88 12.12 -1.37 5.59
N ASP A 89 12.19 -0.93 6.83
CA ASP A 89 11.10 -1.13 7.81
C ASP A 89 9.78 -0.49 7.37
N SER A 90 9.83 0.68 6.71
CA SER A 90 8.63 1.30 6.13
C SER A 90 7.93 0.41 5.10
N ARG A 91 8.71 -0.42 4.37
CA ARG A 91 8.17 -1.36 3.41
C ARG A 91 7.58 -2.58 4.12
N LYS A 92 8.28 -3.12 5.12
CA LYS A 92 7.76 -4.22 5.96
C LYS A 92 6.43 -3.84 6.61
N ASN A 93 6.34 -2.62 7.14
CA ASN A 93 5.12 -2.07 7.74
C ASN A 93 3.96 -2.00 6.75
N PHE A 94 4.22 -1.54 5.52
CA PHE A 94 3.20 -1.51 4.47
C PHE A 94 2.74 -2.92 4.09
N VAL A 95 3.67 -3.87 3.91
CA VAL A 95 3.34 -5.27 3.57
C VAL A 95 2.53 -5.91 4.70
N LYS A 96 2.91 -5.74 5.96
CA LYS A 96 2.10 -6.23 7.11
C LYS A 96 0.66 -5.73 7.04
N LEU A 97 0.46 -4.43 6.81
CA LEU A 97 -0.88 -3.87 6.69
C LEU A 97 -1.64 -4.35 5.45
N HIS A 98 -0.95 -4.63 4.35
CA HIS A 98 -1.54 -5.20 3.15
C HIS A 98 -2.07 -6.61 3.43
N GLU A 99 -1.29 -7.46 4.10
CA GLU A 99 -1.75 -8.78 4.53
C GLU A 99 -2.90 -8.69 5.56
N VAL A 100 -2.86 -7.73 6.48
CA VAL A 100 -4.00 -7.44 7.37
C VAL A 100 -5.23 -7.09 6.54
N GLY A 101 -5.09 -6.31 5.47
CA GLY A 101 -6.19 -6.01 4.55
C GLY A 101 -6.81 -7.27 3.95
N HIS A 102 -5.99 -8.18 3.42
CA HIS A 102 -6.47 -9.47 2.93
C HIS A 102 -7.20 -10.28 4.01
N ASP A 103 -6.71 -10.23 5.25
CA ASP A 103 -7.31 -10.95 6.36
C ASP A 103 -8.63 -10.31 6.80
N VAL A 104 -8.73 -8.99 6.97
CA VAL A 104 -9.88 -8.37 7.65
C VAL A 104 -11.04 -7.98 6.74
N LEU A 105 -10.82 -7.92 5.43
CA LEU A 105 -11.88 -7.60 4.47
C LEU A 105 -12.80 -8.83 4.29
N PRO A 106 -14.06 -8.79 4.78
CA PRO A 106 -14.88 -10.00 4.91
C PRO A 106 -15.22 -10.67 3.58
N TRP A 107 -15.30 -9.90 2.49
CA TRP A 107 -15.55 -10.44 1.16
C TRP A 107 -14.33 -11.16 0.59
N GLN A 108 -13.12 -10.70 0.90
CA GLN A 108 -11.92 -11.42 0.52
C GLN A 108 -11.82 -12.73 1.31
N GLN A 109 -12.03 -12.72 2.63
CA GLN A 109 -12.07 -13.94 3.45
C GLN A 109 -13.05 -14.98 2.88
N LYS A 110 -14.32 -14.60 2.69
CA LYS A 110 -15.37 -15.49 2.20
C LYS A 110 -15.07 -16.05 0.81
N CYS A 111 -14.52 -15.22 -0.07
CA CYS A 111 -14.22 -15.65 -1.43
C CYS A 111 -12.99 -16.58 -1.45
N PHE A 112 -12.08 -16.56 -0.46
CA PHE A 112 -11.06 -17.60 -0.29
C PHE A 112 -11.57 -18.86 0.41
N ASP A 113 -12.43 -18.73 1.43
CA ASP A 113 -12.96 -19.89 2.19
C ASP A 113 -13.88 -20.78 1.33
N VAL A 114 -14.66 -20.18 0.43
CA VAL A 114 -15.55 -20.91 -0.49
C VAL A 114 -14.78 -21.61 -1.62
N LEU A 115 -13.59 -21.12 -1.97
CA LEU A 115 -12.74 -21.68 -3.04
C LEU A 115 -11.74 -22.74 -2.55
N ASP A 116 -11.64 -22.99 -1.24
CA ASP A 116 -10.82 -24.09 -0.71
C ASP A 116 -11.49 -25.47 -0.93
N ASP A 117 -12.81 -25.46 -1.20
CA ASP A 117 -13.66 -26.65 -1.46
C ASP A 117 -13.91 -26.93 -2.96
N ASP A 118 -13.84 -25.94 -3.86
CA ASP A 118 -13.98 -26.13 -5.31
C ASP A 118 -12.81 -25.45 -6.04
N ASP A 119 -11.96 -26.29 -6.63
CA ASP A 119 -10.73 -25.96 -7.34
C ASP A 119 -10.97 -25.01 -8.53
N GLU A 120 -10.03 -24.08 -8.67
CA GLU A 120 -9.78 -23.16 -9.79
C GLU A 120 -10.64 -21.88 -9.93
N SER A 121 -9.90 -20.76 -9.82
CA SER A 121 -10.07 -19.49 -10.51
C SER A 121 -10.97 -18.43 -9.88
N LEU A 122 -10.40 -17.64 -8.96
CA LEU A 122 -10.65 -16.20 -9.04
C LEU A 122 -10.22 -15.77 -10.45
N ASN A 123 -11.13 -15.15 -11.21
CA ASN A 123 -10.75 -14.54 -12.48
C ASN A 123 -9.66 -13.48 -12.22
N PHE A 124 -8.81 -13.23 -13.21
CA PHE A 124 -7.67 -12.32 -13.08
C PHE A 124 -8.09 -10.93 -12.56
N ASP A 125 -9.24 -10.43 -13.04
CA ASP A 125 -9.78 -9.13 -12.68
C ASP A 125 -10.15 -9.04 -11.18
N THR A 126 -10.77 -10.08 -10.62
CA THR A 126 -11.13 -10.12 -9.19
C THR A 126 -9.87 -10.16 -8.32
N HIS A 127 -8.82 -10.85 -8.78
CA HIS A 127 -7.56 -10.87 -8.06
C HIS A 127 -6.89 -9.49 -8.06
N GLU A 128 -6.82 -8.80 -9.21
CA GLU A 128 -6.30 -7.43 -9.27
C GLU A 128 -7.09 -6.45 -8.40
N GLU A 129 -8.42 -6.59 -8.34
CA GLU A 129 -9.28 -5.81 -7.46
C GLU A 129 -8.96 -6.07 -5.98
N PHE A 130 -8.83 -7.33 -5.55
CA PHE A 130 -8.50 -7.66 -4.16
C PHE A 130 -7.14 -7.11 -3.73
N GLU A 131 -6.15 -7.17 -4.61
CA GLU A 131 -4.83 -6.55 -4.40
C GLU A 131 -4.96 -5.02 -4.27
N ALA A 132 -5.77 -4.38 -5.12
CA ALA A 132 -6.01 -2.93 -5.06
C ALA A 132 -6.69 -2.51 -3.74
N GLU A 133 -7.66 -3.28 -3.27
CA GLU A 133 -8.36 -3.06 -2.01
C GLU A 133 -7.44 -3.23 -0.80
N ALA A 134 -6.62 -4.29 -0.77
CA ALA A 134 -5.64 -4.52 0.29
C ALA A 134 -4.56 -3.43 0.31
N ASN A 135 -4.10 -2.97 -0.86
CA ASN A 135 -3.22 -1.82 -0.99
C ASN A 135 -3.87 -0.53 -0.47
N PHE A 136 -5.16 -0.31 -0.77
CA PHE A 136 -5.90 0.83 -0.27
C PHE A 136 -6.08 0.77 1.25
N PHE A 137 -6.48 -0.37 1.80
CA PHE A 137 -6.57 -0.63 3.24
C PHE A 137 -5.23 -0.33 3.93
N ALA A 138 -4.12 -0.84 3.39
CA ALA A 138 -2.80 -0.63 3.95
C ALA A 138 -2.42 0.86 3.97
N SER A 139 -2.67 1.55 2.85
CA SER A 139 -2.39 2.97 2.71
C SER A 139 -3.23 3.80 3.69
N VAL A 140 -4.55 3.62 3.72
CA VAL A 140 -5.44 4.43 4.57
C VAL A 140 -5.21 4.17 6.07
N THR A 141 -4.89 2.92 6.44
CA THR A 141 -4.53 2.55 7.82
C THR A 141 -3.20 3.15 8.24
N LEU A 142 -2.15 3.03 7.40
CA LEU A 142 -0.81 3.56 7.68
C LEU A 142 -0.84 5.07 7.95
N PHE A 143 -1.59 5.80 7.12
CA PHE A 143 -1.71 7.25 7.20
C PHE A 143 -2.87 7.72 8.09
N GLN A 144 -3.53 6.80 8.78
CA GLN A 144 -4.63 7.06 9.71
C GLN A 144 -5.68 8.04 9.16
N HIS A 145 -6.15 7.79 7.93
CA HIS A 145 -7.27 8.55 7.33
C HIS A 145 -7.03 10.06 7.26
N ASP A 146 -7.89 10.83 7.91
CA ASP A 146 -7.94 12.29 7.97
C ASP A 146 -6.83 12.89 8.84
N ARG A 147 -6.12 12.08 9.65
CA ARG A 147 -4.96 12.56 10.44
C ARG A 147 -3.86 13.04 9.51
N PHE A 148 -3.63 12.33 8.41
CA PHE A 148 -2.65 12.75 7.41
C PHE A 148 -3.08 14.06 6.74
N THR A 149 -4.32 14.16 6.29
CA THR A 149 -4.84 15.40 5.66
C THR A 149 -4.81 16.58 6.64
N SER A 150 -5.11 16.34 7.91
CA SER A 150 -5.00 17.35 8.97
C SER A 150 -3.54 17.73 9.25
N ALA A 151 -2.60 16.80 9.11
CA ALA A 151 -1.19 17.06 9.27
C ALA A 151 -0.63 17.88 8.11
N ILE A 152 -0.89 17.52 6.84
CA ILE A 152 -0.40 18.28 5.68
C ILE A 152 -0.83 19.75 5.71
N ASN A 153 -2.04 20.04 6.20
CA ASN A 153 -2.59 21.40 6.27
C ASN A 153 -1.89 22.30 7.31
N LYS A 154 -1.07 21.72 8.19
CA LYS A 154 -0.28 22.46 9.19
C LYS A 154 1.07 22.93 8.67
N TYR A 155 1.47 22.46 7.49
CA TYR A 155 2.80 22.71 6.93
C TYR A 155 2.69 23.34 5.53
N PRO A 156 3.72 24.07 5.08
CA PRO A 156 3.78 24.58 3.71
C PRO A 156 3.90 23.45 2.68
N LEU A 157 3.61 23.80 1.41
CA LEU A 157 3.91 22.94 0.26
C LEU A 157 5.43 22.84 0.08
N ASP A 158 6.01 21.80 0.65
CA ASP A 158 7.45 21.55 0.64
C ASP A 158 7.75 20.03 0.61
N ILE A 159 8.87 19.65 0.00
CA ILE A 159 9.40 18.28 0.05
C ILE A 159 9.74 17.91 1.49
N ASP A 160 10.30 18.85 2.27
CA ASP A 160 10.66 18.62 3.67
C ASP A 160 9.45 18.24 4.53
N THR A 161 8.28 18.80 4.23
CA THR A 161 7.01 18.40 4.85
C THR A 161 6.75 16.91 4.65
N SER A 162 6.94 16.40 3.43
CA SER A 162 6.71 14.97 3.15
C SER A 162 7.72 14.07 3.82
N ILE A 163 8.98 14.52 3.98
CA ILE A 163 10.00 13.77 4.72
C ILE A 163 9.62 13.68 6.21
N GLN A 164 9.26 14.81 6.84
CA GLN A 164 8.84 14.85 8.24
C GLN A 164 7.60 13.98 8.48
N LEU A 165 6.59 14.09 7.62
CA LEU A 165 5.39 13.27 7.73
C LEU A 165 5.66 11.79 7.47
N SER A 166 6.64 11.45 6.63
CA SER A 166 7.02 10.04 6.41
C SER A 166 7.54 9.41 7.70
N THR A 167 8.36 10.15 8.46
CA THR A 167 8.83 9.73 9.78
C THR A 167 7.68 9.67 10.78
N LEU A 168 6.79 10.68 10.81
CA LEU A 168 5.65 10.74 11.73
C LEU A 168 4.72 9.54 11.57
N PHE A 169 4.40 9.12 10.34
CA PHE A 169 3.48 8.00 10.10
C PHE A 169 4.18 6.65 9.96
N GLY A 170 5.52 6.62 9.90
CA GLY A 170 6.30 5.38 9.68
C GLY A 170 6.20 4.85 8.24
N ALA A 171 5.96 5.75 7.29
CA ALA A 171 5.83 5.45 5.86
C ALA A 171 7.13 5.73 5.10
N SER A 172 7.21 5.27 3.84
CA SER A 172 8.32 5.69 2.97
C SER A 172 8.12 7.13 2.48
N ILE A 173 9.21 7.85 2.22
CA ILE A 173 9.17 9.20 1.64
C ILE A 173 8.36 9.19 0.33
N HIS A 174 8.58 8.20 -0.53
CA HIS A 174 7.86 8.09 -1.80
C HIS A 174 6.34 7.94 -1.62
N ALA A 175 5.90 7.03 -0.74
CA ALA A 175 4.47 6.86 -0.45
C ALA A 175 3.87 8.14 0.15
N THR A 176 4.63 8.84 0.98
CA THR A 176 4.20 10.08 1.64
C THR A 176 4.07 11.23 0.65
N LEU A 177 5.05 11.43 -0.24
CA LEU A 177 5.00 12.43 -1.31
C LEU A 177 3.80 12.23 -2.23
N ARG A 178 3.57 10.97 -2.64
CA ARG A 178 2.41 10.62 -3.46
C ARG A 178 1.11 10.99 -2.76
N ARG A 179 0.93 10.53 -1.50
CA ARG A 179 -0.29 10.78 -0.73
C ARG A 179 -0.47 12.27 -0.42
N TYR A 180 0.62 13.00 -0.16
CA TYR A 180 0.58 14.45 0.00
C TYR A 180 -0.08 15.09 -1.22
N VAL A 181 0.39 14.79 -2.43
CA VAL A 181 -0.17 15.38 -3.65
C VAL A 181 -1.61 14.95 -3.91
N GLU A 182 -1.96 13.67 -3.71
CA GLU A 182 -3.31 13.15 -3.93
C GLU A 182 -4.36 13.80 -3.01
N TYR A 183 -3.99 14.18 -1.78
CA TYR A 183 -4.91 14.75 -0.77
C TYR A 183 -4.68 16.23 -0.47
N SER A 184 -3.74 16.88 -1.16
CA SER A 184 -3.42 18.29 -0.95
C SER A 184 -4.47 19.20 -1.59
N ASN A 185 -4.86 20.23 -0.83
CA ASN A 185 -5.68 21.33 -1.35
C ASN A 185 -4.85 22.33 -2.17
N ASN A 186 -3.52 22.27 -2.10
CA ASN A 186 -2.64 23.08 -2.93
C ASN A 186 -2.71 22.62 -4.39
N ARG A 187 -2.52 23.55 -5.33
CA ARG A 187 -2.40 23.25 -6.75
C ARG A 187 -0.99 22.71 -7.06
N CYS A 188 -0.72 21.48 -6.62
CA CYS A 188 0.59 20.84 -6.74
C CYS A 188 0.55 19.56 -7.56
N ALA A 189 1.74 19.16 -8.03
CA ALA A 189 1.99 17.94 -8.76
C ALA A 189 3.33 17.32 -8.32
N LEU A 190 3.44 16.00 -8.48
CA LEU A 190 4.66 15.23 -8.23
C LEU A 190 5.04 14.49 -9.50
N LEU A 191 6.29 14.66 -9.93
CA LEU A 191 6.90 13.89 -11.01
C LEU A 191 7.94 12.96 -10.39
N VAL A 192 7.85 11.68 -10.72
CA VAL A 192 8.81 10.66 -10.31
C VAL A 192 9.64 10.32 -11.53
N LEU A 193 10.92 10.66 -11.47
CA LEU A 193 11.86 10.46 -12.57
C LEU A 193 12.75 9.24 -12.30
N GLU A 194 13.19 8.59 -13.36
CA GLU A 194 14.15 7.49 -13.30
C GLU A 194 15.24 7.65 -14.36
N LYS A 195 16.37 6.96 -14.14
CA LYS A 195 17.52 6.95 -15.05
C LYS A 195 17.99 8.37 -15.42
N PRO A 196 18.32 9.22 -14.42
CA PRO A 196 18.83 10.55 -14.70
C PRO A 196 20.13 10.46 -15.51
N SER A 197 20.27 11.36 -16.47
CA SER A 197 21.42 11.47 -17.36
C SER A 197 21.76 12.94 -17.61
N ARG A 198 22.91 13.21 -18.23
CA ARG A 198 23.28 14.58 -18.63
C ARG A 198 22.31 15.21 -19.63
N CYS A 199 21.48 14.42 -20.30
CA CYS A 199 20.56 14.90 -21.33
C CYS A 199 19.11 14.98 -20.83
N GLY A 200 18.83 14.53 -19.60
CA GLY A 200 17.47 14.47 -19.06
C GLY A 200 17.18 13.18 -18.29
N ALA A 201 15.90 12.91 -18.04
CA ALA A 201 15.43 11.74 -17.30
C ALA A 201 14.15 11.15 -17.91
N LEU A 202 13.83 9.91 -17.54
CA LEU A 202 12.56 9.28 -17.92
C LEU A 202 11.50 9.56 -16.86
N LEU A 203 10.29 9.87 -17.30
CA LEU A 203 9.13 9.95 -16.41
C LEU A 203 8.67 8.53 -16.06
N ARG A 204 8.76 8.18 -14.78
CA ARG A 204 8.25 6.91 -14.26
C ARG A 204 6.78 7.03 -13.85
N ASN A 205 6.45 8.05 -13.05
CA ASN A 205 5.09 8.30 -12.60
C ASN A 205 4.81 9.80 -12.50
N LYS A 206 3.54 10.18 -12.60
CA LYS A 206 3.06 11.54 -12.35
C LYS A 206 1.81 11.50 -11.49
N PHE A 207 1.73 12.41 -10.53
CA PHE A 207 0.58 12.60 -9.66
C PHE A 207 0.23 14.09 -9.63
N GLN A 208 -1.04 14.41 -9.51
CA GLN A 208 -1.52 15.79 -9.38
C GLN A 208 -2.67 15.85 -8.39
N SER A 209 -2.70 16.95 -7.65
CA SER A 209 -3.79 17.24 -6.72
C SER A 209 -5.12 17.47 -7.45
N PRO A 210 -6.26 17.25 -6.78
CA PRO A 210 -7.57 17.65 -7.31
C PRO A 210 -7.60 19.14 -7.66
N SER A 211 -7.05 20.01 -6.80
CA SER A 211 -6.97 21.45 -7.03
C SER A 211 -6.16 21.82 -8.27
N PHE A 212 -5.02 21.14 -8.52
CA PHE A 212 -4.26 21.32 -9.76
C PHE A 212 -5.11 20.92 -10.97
N THR A 213 -5.76 19.75 -10.91
CA THR A 213 -6.60 19.24 -12.01
C THR A 213 -7.74 20.20 -12.35
N ASN A 214 -8.42 20.73 -11.34
CA ASN A 214 -9.54 21.65 -11.52
C ASN A 214 -9.09 23.00 -12.13
N THR A 215 -7.85 23.42 -11.84
CA THR A 215 -7.33 24.71 -12.30
C THR A 215 -6.69 24.62 -13.69
N PHE A 216 -5.89 23.58 -13.92
CA PHE A 216 -4.99 23.48 -15.08
C PHE A 216 -5.28 22.27 -15.98
N GLY A 217 -6.19 21.38 -15.59
CA GLY A 217 -6.46 20.12 -16.29
C GLY A 217 -5.44 19.02 -15.98
N LYS A 218 -5.47 17.96 -16.80
CA LYS A 218 -4.52 16.85 -16.70
C LYS A 218 -3.16 17.23 -17.28
N MET A 219 -2.10 16.92 -16.56
CA MET A 219 -0.73 17.21 -16.99
C MET A 219 -0.31 16.40 -18.23
N GLY A 220 0.00 17.11 -19.31
CA GLY A 220 0.54 16.57 -20.56
C GLY A 220 2.08 16.42 -20.58
N ILE A 221 2.68 15.87 -19.52
CA ILE A 221 4.14 15.69 -19.45
C ILE A 221 4.57 14.49 -20.32
N PRO A 222 5.61 14.65 -21.17
CA PRO A 222 6.15 13.57 -21.99
C PRO A 222 6.88 12.51 -21.16
N ASN A 223 7.09 11.32 -21.74
CA ASN A 223 7.80 10.22 -21.07
C ASN A 223 9.31 10.46 -20.96
N VAL A 224 9.86 11.32 -21.81
CA VAL A 224 11.26 11.75 -21.76
C VAL A 224 11.26 13.25 -21.50
N LEU A 225 11.90 13.66 -20.42
CA LEU A 225 12.10 15.07 -20.12
C LEU A 225 13.56 15.39 -20.39
N ASP A 226 13.82 16.02 -21.52
CA ASP A 226 15.14 16.53 -21.83
C ASP A 226 15.43 17.83 -21.06
N TYR A 227 16.71 18.05 -20.78
CA TYR A 227 17.16 19.21 -20.02
C TYR A 227 16.82 20.56 -20.67
N PHE A 228 16.81 20.63 -22.01
CA PHE A 228 16.64 21.90 -22.73
C PHE A 228 15.19 22.40 -22.65
N ALA A 229 14.22 21.50 -22.77
CA ALA A 229 12.81 21.80 -22.63
C ALA A 229 12.34 21.83 -21.17
N TRP A 230 13.02 21.12 -20.26
CA TRP A 230 12.62 20.97 -18.85
C TRP A 230 13.80 21.26 -17.89
N PRO A 231 14.15 22.54 -17.66
CA PRO A 231 15.35 22.93 -16.91
C PRO A 231 15.37 22.49 -15.44
N PHE A 232 14.22 22.11 -14.87
CA PHE A 232 14.11 21.65 -13.48
C PHE A 232 14.50 20.18 -13.27
N VAL A 233 14.85 19.44 -14.33
CA VAL A 233 15.21 17.99 -14.28
C VAL A 233 16.67 17.75 -13.83
N LEU A 234 17.28 18.75 -13.16
CA LEU A 234 18.66 18.73 -12.66
C LEU A 234 18.82 18.00 -11.33
#